data_AF-A0AAE0IQS7-F1
#
_entry.id   AF-A0AAE0IQS7-F1
#
_cell.length_a   1.000
_cell.length_b   1.000
_cell.length_c   1.000
_cell.angle_alpha   90.00
_cell.angle_beta   90.00
_cell.angle_gamma   90.00
#
_symmetry.space_group_name_H-M   'P 1'
#
loop_
_entity.id
_entity.type
_entity.pdbx_description
1 polymer ?
#
loop_
_entity_poly.entity_id
_entity_poly.type
_entity_poly.pdbx_seq_one_letter_code
_entity_poly.pdbx_strand_id
1 'polypeptide(L)'
;MSAASSSPAASPPQAAAKSSRVCLNCRRKKKRCDKGLPACSRCIESRQVCQHEDDIGLGSNSSTPGSHRYEPLLSQYVPSGSHQLGPGYSTLNPSLFATMDTLENIHHFVFRTVLEVAENRQGVENVAAAYFRDVNTWFTVVQQQAFERQLDDLWINPSAETGVLILCMRLIIRPPNSNPFSGMADRHYLSTKTMLSLVQTKVQLSIPLLQAELLIALYEFSHAMPQQVYMSVGNCFQMTRAFGWQSKSFWTQGPQSLGPRELKLCSILWWAIVYVDCLVHVGYQDQKYPIHTSNTDPDFAIPYPEAFDQYLPGSGTYDFQNQGHGEGFGYLDADLAQIDSVVWPEANSAGYLSSVLQQLSGSNPSVATRNSITEMIMGHTINLLAHKRTAAVGTNFIALMKVNQPGLLAGASALPSVGTTDVRPIETIRSVIDSVCSAALTVEQSGLGLSHGGFAPCGAFAAYYAALLLISHGDGVLHDSEWLLKVESLKKTLESLCGRWTIAEKYLESVNIALSNRLGGYVA
;
A
#
# COMPACT_ATOMS: atom_id res chain seq x y z
N MET A 1 -71.51 25.67 30.69
CA MET A 1 -72.07 25.48 29.34
C MET A 1 -70.91 25.17 28.41
N SER A 2 -71.00 23.99 27.81
CA SER A 2 -70.11 23.32 26.85
C SER A 2 -69.69 24.24 25.69
N ALA A 3 -68.41 24.29 25.34
CA ALA A 3 -67.69 23.43 24.38
C ALA A 3 -68.03 23.72 22.91
N ALA A 4 -67.02 24.09 22.11
CA ALA A 4 -66.46 23.22 21.07
C ALA A 4 -65.51 24.01 20.16
N SER A 5 -64.36 23.39 19.96
CA SER A 5 -63.26 23.63 19.03
C SER A 5 -63.69 23.79 17.57
N SER A 6 -63.17 24.81 16.88
CA SER A 6 -63.22 24.97 15.43
C SER A 6 -61.89 24.55 14.79
N SER A 7 -61.90 23.40 14.11
CA SER A 7 -60.88 22.98 13.15
C SER A 7 -61.06 23.72 11.82
N PRO A 8 -59.99 24.09 11.09
CA PRO A 8 -60.11 24.66 9.76
C PRO A 8 -60.33 23.58 8.69
N ALA A 9 -61.03 24.00 7.64
CA ALA A 9 -61.61 23.21 6.57
C ALA A 9 -60.63 22.30 5.81
N ALA A 10 -61.08 21.07 5.54
CA ALA A 10 -60.46 20.16 4.60
C ALA A 10 -60.54 20.70 3.16
N SER A 11 -59.40 20.75 2.49
CA SER A 11 -59.29 21.04 1.05
C SER A 11 -60.00 19.96 0.21
N PRO A 12 -60.51 20.28 -0.99
CA PRO A 12 -61.18 19.31 -1.86
C PRO A 12 -60.20 18.18 -2.29
N PRO A 13 -60.68 16.94 -2.51
CA PRO A 13 -59.81 15.83 -2.89
C PRO A 13 -59.18 16.11 -4.25
N GLN A 14 -57.85 16.29 -4.27
CA GLN A 14 -57.05 16.32 -5.49
C GLN A 14 -57.33 15.04 -6.28
N ALA A 15 -57.79 15.20 -7.52
CA ALA A 15 -58.03 14.07 -8.42
C ALA A 15 -56.71 13.31 -8.63
N ALA A 16 -56.62 12.10 -8.06
CA ALA A 16 -55.45 11.25 -8.17
C ALA A 16 -55.10 11.02 -9.65
N ALA A 17 -53.84 11.24 -10.01
CA ALA A 17 -53.35 11.06 -11.36
C ALA A 17 -53.56 9.60 -11.82
N LYS A 18 -54.11 9.43 -13.02
CA LYS A 18 -54.40 8.11 -13.61
C LYS A 18 -53.66 7.95 -14.94
N SER A 19 -53.04 6.79 -15.14
CA SER A 19 -52.48 6.42 -16.44
C SER A 19 -53.60 6.13 -17.44
N SER A 20 -53.34 6.41 -18.73
CA SER A 20 -54.25 6.09 -19.82
C SER A 20 -54.41 4.57 -20.00
N ARG A 21 -53.39 3.78 -19.65
CA ARG A 21 -53.32 2.33 -19.86
C ARG A 21 -53.31 1.54 -18.56
N VAL A 22 -53.77 0.29 -18.65
CA VAL A 22 -53.69 -0.68 -17.54
C VAL A 22 -52.23 -1.06 -17.33
N CYS A 23 -51.77 -1.08 -16.06
CA CYS A 23 -50.40 -1.49 -15.75
C CYS A 23 -50.08 -2.91 -16.25
N LEU A 24 -48.80 -3.15 -16.56
CA LEU A 24 -48.30 -4.39 -17.13
C LEU A 24 -48.64 -5.62 -16.26
N ASN A 25 -48.59 -5.47 -14.94
CA ASN A 25 -48.82 -6.57 -14.02
C ASN A 25 -50.30 -7.00 -13.98
N CYS A 26 -51.24 -6.04 -13.95
CA CYS A 26 -52.67 -6.34 -14.02
C CYS A 26 -53.09 -6.82 -15.42
N ARG A 27 -52.46 -6.31 -16.48
CA ARG A 27 -52.66 -6.78 -17.85
C ARG A 27 -52.25 -8.25 -18.00
N ARG A 28 -51.06 -8.63 -17.53
CA ARG A 28 -50.56 -10.01 -17.56
C ARG A 28 -51.44 -10.97 -16.76
N LYS A 29 -51.89 -10.55 -15.57
CA LYS A 29 -52.77 -11.37 -14.71
C LYS A 29 -54.25 -11.36 -15.15
N LYS A 30 -54.61 -10.60 -16.21
CA LYS A 30 -55.98 -10.37 -16.69
C LYS A 30 -56.93 -9.95 -15.56
N LYS A 31 -56.47 -9.02 -14.71
CA LYS A 31 -57.22 -8.53 -13.54
C LYS A 31 -57.56 -7.04 -13.69
N ARG A 32 -58.67 -6.61 -13.07
CA ARG A 32 -59.11 -5.21 -13.05
C ARG A 32 -58.04 -4.32 -12.42
N CYS A 33 -57.75 -3.19 -13.06
CA CYS A 33 -56.77 -2.19 -12.66
C CYS A 33 -57.45 -0.82 -12.62
N ASP A 34 -57.23 -0.08 -11.54
CA ASP A 34 -57.70 1.27 -11.28
C ASP A 34 -56.84 2.36 -11.94
N LYS A 35 -55.70 1.96 -12.54
CA LYS A 35 -54.75 2.81 -13.28
C LYS A 35 -54.15 3.98 -12.49
N GLY A 36 -54.17 3.91 -11.15
CA GLY A 36 -53.55 4.94 -10.30
C GLY A 36 -52.04 5.07 -10.54
N LEU A 37 -51.54 6.29 -10.52
CA LEU A 37 -50.11 6.61 -10.53
C LEU A 37 -49.64 7.02 -9.13
N PRO A 38 -48.40 6.66 -8.72
CA PRO A 38 -47.40 5.88 -9.45
C PRO A 38 -47.67 4.36 -9.46
N ALA A 39 -48.65 3.88 -8.69
CA ALA A 39 -49.03 2.47 -8.65
C ALA A 39 -50.55 2.29 -8.48
N CYS A 40 -51.09 1.25 -9.12
CA CYS A 40 -52.49 0.89 -8.99
C CYS A 40 -52.75 0.15 -7.66
N SER A 41 -53.93 0.35 -7.07
CA SER A 41 -54.30 -0.15 -5.74
C SER A 41 -54.08 -1.65 -5.57
N ARG A 42 -54.37 -2.43 -6.63
CA ARG A 42 -54.15 -3.89 -6.62
C ARG A 42 -52.68 -4.29 -6.54
N CYS A 43 -51.79 -3.55 -7.19
CA CYS A 43 -50.35 -3.83 -7.12
C CYS A 43 -49.80 -3.45 -5.74
N ILE A 44 -50.34 -2.39 -5.12
CA ILE A 44 -50.02 -2.01 -3.74
C ILE A 44 -50.45 -3.10 -2.77
N GLU A 45 -51.71 -3.54 -2.82
CA GLU A 45 -52.24 -4.59 -1.93
C GLU A 45 -51.50 -5.92 -2.09
N SER A 46 -51.11 -6.28 -3.31
CA SER A 46 -50.35 -7.51 -3.58
C SER A 46 -48.83 -7.36 -3.41
N ARG A 47 -48.34 -6.19 -3.00
CA ARG A 47 -46.91 -5.84 -2.86
C ARG A 47 -46.08 -6.20 -4.10
N GLN A 48 -46.65 -5.99 -5.29
CA GLN A 48 -45.99 -6.22 -6.56
C GLN A 48 -45.64 -4.88 -7.22
N VAL A 49 -44.51 -4.81 -7.91
CA VAL A 49 -44.12 -3.59 -8.65
C VAL A 49 -45.18 -3.27 -9.71
N CYS A 50 -45.70 -2.04 -9.68
CA CYS A 50 -46.64 -1.54 -10.68
C CYS A 50 -45.85 -0.79 -11.76
N GLN A 51 -46.00 -1.18 -13.02
CA GLN A 51 -45.33 -0.52 -14.16
C GLN A 51 -46.37 -0.17 -15.21
N HIS A 52 -46.37 1.09 -15.65
CA HIS A 52 -47.18 1.57 -16.76
C HIS A 52 -46.28 1.73 -18.00
N GLU A 53 -46.80 1.52 -19.21
CA GLU A 53 -45.99 1.63 -20.45
C GLU A 53 -45.43 3.04 -20.67
N ASP A 54 -46.08 4.05 -20.08
CA ASP A 54 -45.68 5.46 -20.17
C ASP A 54 -44.36 5.74 -19.40
N ASP A 55 -43.92 4.85 -18.49
CA ASP A 55 -42.64 4.96 -17.75
C ASP A 55 -41.42 4.46 -18.56
N ILE A 56 -41.63 3.86 -19.74
CA ILE A 56 -40.56 3.32 -20.59
C ILE A 56 -40.02 4.39 -21.58
N GLY A 57 -40.67 5.56 -21.65
CA GLY A 57 -40.41 6.60 -22.66
C GLY A 57 -39.63 7.84 -22.22
N LEU A 58 -39.17 7.95 -20.97
CA LEU A 58 -38.32 9.08 -20.51
C LEU A 58 -36.84 8.72 -20.35
N GLY A 59 -36.41 7.67 -21.06
CA GLY A 59 -35.00 7.34 -21.28
C GLY A 59 -34.62 7.51 -22.76
N SER A 60 -33.81 8.54 -23.02
CA SER A 60 -32.88 8.74 -24.15
C SER A 60 -33.29 9.60 -25.36
N ASN A 61 -32.37 10.53 -25.66
CA ASN A 61 -31.98 11.11 -26.97
C ASN A 61 -32.49 12.51 -27.35
N SER A 62 -31.74 13.54 -26.91
CA SER A 62 -31.44 14.70 -27.75
C SER A 62 -30.01 14.58 -28.30
N SER A 63 -29.92 14.37 -29.61
CA SER A 63 -28.67 14.26 -30.36
C SER A 63 -28.07 15.64 -30.61
N THR A 64 -26.84 15.87 -30.16
CA THR A 64 -25.93 16.86 -30.77
C THR A 64 -24.66 16.12 -31.23
N PRO A 65 -24.17 16.34 -32.46
CA PRO A 65 -23.07 15.57 -33.03
C PRO A 65 -21.71 16.16 -32.65
N GLY A 66 -20.78 15.31 -32.22
CA GLY A 66 -19.35 15.62 -32.15
C GLY A 66 -18.73 15.46 -30.78
N SER A 67 -18.29 14.25 -30.43
CA SER A 67 -17.05 14.03 -29.67
C SER A 67 -16.78 12.53 -29.60
N HIS A 68 -15.63 12.10 -30.13
CA HIS A 68 -15.11 10.75 -29.96
C HIS A 68 -15.02 10.41 -28.46
N ARG A 69 -15.78 9.41 -28.00
CA ARG A 69 -15.58 8.80 -26.70
C ARG A 69 -15.27 7.32 -26.86
N TYR A 70 -14.09 6.98 -26.36
CA TYR A 70 -13.56 5.64 -26.18
C TYR A 70 -14.60 4.67 -25.61
N GLU A 71 -14.73 3.53 -26.26
CA GLU A 71 -15.50 2.37 -25.82
C GLU A 71 -14.65 1.60 -24.77
N PRO A 72 -15.15 1.35 -23.55
CA PRO A 72 -14.43 0.51 -22.60
C PRO A 72 -14.46 -0.94 -23.09
N LEU A 73 -13.28 -1.51 -23.35
CA LEU A 73 -13.08 -2.92 -23.69
C LEU A 73 -13.35 -3.84 -22.49
N LEU A 74 -14.62 -4.03 -22.13
CA LEU A 74 -15.05 -5.10 -21.23
C LEU A 74 -16.36 -5.70 -21.73
N SER A 75 -16.31 -6.50 -22.80
CA SER A 75 -17.26 -7.59 -23.00
C SER A 75 -16.81 -8.52 -24.12
N GLN A 76 -15.95 -9.48 -23.80
CA GLN A 76 -15.79 -10.68 -24.64
C GLN A 76 -15.29 -11.83 -23.77
N TYR A 77 -16.14 -12.32 -22.87
CA TYR A 77 -16.21 -13.72 -22.44
C TYR A 77 -17.46 -13.90 -21.55
N VAL A 78 -18.62 -14.15 -22.17
CA VAL A 78 -19.76 -14.73 -21.47
C VAL A 78 -20.02 -16.08 -22.11
N PRO A 79 -19.72 -17.22 -21.44
CA PRO A 79 -20.18 -18.50 -21.93
C PRO A 79 -21.69 -18.54 -21.78
N SER A 80 -22.39 -18.75 -22.89
CA SER A 80 -23.81 -19.06 -22.93
C SER A 80 -24.11 -20.33 -22.13
N GLY A 81 -24.53 -20.14 -20.88
CA GLY A 81 -25.05 -21.18 -20.00
C GLY A 81 -26.28 -20.65 -19.30
N SER A 82 -27.45 -21.11 -19.72
CA SER A 82 -28.74 -20.77 -19.16
C SER A 82 -28.87 -21.27 -17.71
N HIS A 83 -28.59 -20.41 -16.75
CA HIS A 83 -29.12 -20.51 -15.39
C HIS A 83 -29.94 -19.26 -15.08
N GLN A 84 -31.23 -19.46 -14.83
CA GLN A 84 -32.17 -18.44 -14.41
C GLN A 84 -31.69 -17.81 -13.09
N LEU A 85 -31.09 -16.62 -13.16
CA LEU A 85 -30.94 -15.75 -12.00
C LEU A 85 -32.30 -15.12 -11.70
N GLY A 86 -32.93 -15.56 -10.60
CA GLY A 86 -34.03 -14.80 -9.99
C GLY A 86 -33.56 -13.41 -9.55
N PRO A 87 -34.46 -12.45 -9.26
CA PRO A 87 -34.09 -11.12 -8.81
C PRO A 87 -33.68 -11.17 -7.33
N GLY A 88 -32.50 -11.70 -7.07
CA GLY A 88 -31.84 -11.69 -5.77
C GLY A 88 -30.72 -10.66 -5.78
N TYR A 89 -31.04 -9.39 -5.96
CA TYR A 89 -30.10 -8.33 -5.56
C TYR A 89 -30.13 -8.29 -4.03
N SER A 90 -29.15 -8.94 -3.40
CA SER A 90 -28.82 -8.72 -1.99
C SER A 90 -28.33 -7.28 -1.84
N THR A 91 -29.26 -6.32 -1.79
CA THR A 91 -28.91 -4.95 -1.43
C THR A 91 -28.53 -4.95 0.05
N LEU A 92 -27.37 -4.37 0.37
CA LEU A 92 -26.97 -4.11 1.74
C LEU A 92 -28.08 -3.25 2.38
N ASN A 93 -28.76 -3.79 3.40
CA ASN A 93 -29.84 -3.08 4.07
C ASN A 93 -29.25 -1.88 4.85
N PRO A 94 -29.64 -0.62 4.57
CA PRO A 94 -29.10 0.55 5.25
C PRO A 94 -29.24 0.49 6.78
N SER A 95 -30.23 -0.24 7.30
CA SER A 95 -30.39 -0.45 8.75
C SER A 95 -29.23 -1.19 9.41
N LEU A 96 -28.40 -1.91 8.65
CA LEU A 96 -27.16 -2.51 9.16
C LEU A 96 -26.16 -1.45 9.66
N PHE A 97 -26.28 -0.21 9.18
CA PHE A 97 -25.42 0.91 9.57
C PHE A 97 -26.11 1.89 10.53
N ALA A 98 -27.38 1.68 10.88
CA ALA A 98 -28.14 2.56 11.77
C ALA A 98 -27.51 2.65 13.18
N THR A 99 -26.80 1.61 13.61
CA THR A 99 -26.04 1.63 14.86
C THR A 99 -24.80 2.51 14.80
N MET A 100 -24.43 3.07 13.65
CA MET A 100 -23.22 3.88 13.39
C MET A 100 -23.55 5.28 12.85
N ASP A 101 -24.71 5.81 13.24
CA ASP A 101 -25.19 7.11 12.77
C ASP A 101 -24.36 8.28 13.33
N THR A 102 -23.89 8.18 14.58
CA THR A 102 -23.08 9.22 15.23
C THR A 102 -21.59 8.88 15.26
N LEU A 103 -20.75 9.91 15.44
CA LEU A 103 -19.31 9.75 15.61
C LEU A 103 -18.96 8.91 16.86
N GLU A 104 -19.65 9.16 17.98
CA GLU A 104 -19.50 8.40 19.23
C GLU A 104 -19.80 6.91 19.03
N ASN A 105 -20.85 6.58 18.29
CA ASN A 105 -21.19 5.19 17.98
C ASN A 105 -20.08 4.48 17.21
N ILE A 106 -19.40 5.18 16.31
CA ILE A 106 -18.30 4.63 15.52
C ILE A 106 -17.08 4.39 16.41
N HIS A 107 -16.74 5.33 17.29
CA HIS A 107 -15.68 5.16 18.27
C HIS A 107 -15.88 3.90 19.13
N HIS A 108 -17.08 3.75 19.70
CA HIS A 108 -17.42 2.55 20.49
C HIS A 108 -17.46 1.27 19.66
N PHE A 109 -17.98 1.32 18.43
CA PHE A 109 -18.04 0.16 17.56
C PHE A 109 -16.65 -0.36 17.16
N VAL A 110 -15.74 0.54 16.81
CA VAL A 110 -14.35 0.19 16.53
C VAL A 110 -13.67 -0.35 17.78
N PHE A 111 -13.83 0.31 18.92
CA PHE A 111 -13.25 -0.15 20.19
C PHE A 111 -13.72 -1.55 20.58
N ARG A 112 -15.01 -1.84 20.42
CA ARG A 112 -15.55 -3.20 20.61
C ARG A 112 -14.94 -4.20 19.63
N THR A 113 -14.80 -3.83 18.37
CA THR A 113 -14.15 -4.68 17.35
C THR A 113 -12.70 -4.99 17.74
N VAL A 114 -11.95 -4.00 18.24
CA VAL A 114 -10.59 -4.19 18.75
C VAL A 114 -10.59 -5.20 19.89
N LEU A 115 -11.50 -5.09 20.86
CA LEU A 115 -11.61 -6.04 21.97
C LEU A 115 -12.05 -7.44 21.53
N GLU A 116 -12.94 -7.56 20.54
CA GLU A 116 -13.33 -8.86 19.99
C GLU A 116 -12.16 -9.55 19.28
N VAL A 117 -11.31 -8.77 18.59
CA VAL A 117 -10.18 -9.29 17.82
C VAL A 117 -8.94 -9.56 18.69
N ALA A 118 -8.71 -8.74 19.72
CA ALA A 118 -7.58 -8.83 20.65
C ALA A 118 -7.95 -9.51 21.98
N GLU A 119 -9.21 -9.93 22.15
CA GLU A 119 -9.81 -10.59 23.31
C GLU A 119 -9.95 -9.72 24.58
N ASN A 120 -8.90 -9.00 24.96
CA ASN A 120 -8.87 -8.19 26.18
C ASN A 120 -7.81 -7.07 26.10
N ARG A 121 -7.72 -6.26 27.16
CA ARG A 121 -6.74 -5.16 27.29
C ARG A 121 -5.29 -5.63 27.13
N GLN A 122 -4.92 -6.72 27.80
CA GLN A 122 -3.57 -7.29 27.68
C GLN A 122 -3.27 -7.71 26.24
N GLY A 123 -4.26 -8.24 25.51
CA GLY A 123 -4.11 -8.60 24.11
C GLY A 123 -3.85 -7.39 23.21
N VAL A 124 -4.48 -6.25 23.48
CA VAL A 124 -4.22 -4.98 22.77
C VAL A 124 -2.79 -4.49 23.05
N GLU A 125 -2.37 -4.48 24.31
CA GLU A 125 -1.02 -4.09 24.72
C GLU A 125 0.04 -5.03 24.10
N ASN A 126 -0.24 -6.33 24.01
CA ASN A 126 0.63 -7.31 23.37
C ASN A 126 0.77 -7.05 21.86
N VAL A 127 -0.31 -6.63 21.18
CA VAL A 127 -0.26 -6.24 19.76
C VAL A 127 0.65 -5.03 19.57
N ALA A 128 0.48 -4.00 20.39
CA ALA A 128 1.32 -2.80 20.33
C ALA A 128 2.79 -3.15 20.58
N ALA A 129 3.08 -3.89 21.65
CA ALA A 129 4.43 -4.31 22.00
C ALA A 129 5.09 -5.15 20.88
N ALA A 130 4.34 -6.07 20.28
CA ALA A 130 4.84 -6.87 19.15
C ALA A 130 5.11 -6.01 17.90
N TYR A 131 4.23 -5.06 17.60
CA TYR A 131 4.42 -4.14 16.48
C TYR A 131 5.70 -3.29 16.64
N PHE A 132 5.91 -2.69 17.82
CA PHE A 132 7.09 -1.85 18.07
C PHE A 132 8.39 -2.63 18.13
N ARG A 133 8.35 -3.87 18.67
CA ARG A 133 9.52 -4.75 18.71
C ARG A 133 9.93 -5.25 17.32
N ASP A 134 8.96 -5.46 16.43
CA ASP A 134 9.19 -6.14 15.16
C ASP A 134 9.10 -5.18 13.96
N VAL A 135 7.88 -4.82 13.52
CA VAL A 135 7.65 -4.09 12.25
C VAL A 135 8.15 -2.65 12.31
N ASN A 136 7.96 -1.95 13.44
CA ASN A 136 8.36 -0.55 13.58
C ASN A 136 9.88 -0.35 13.64
N THR A 137 10.69 -1.42 13.67
CA THR A 137 12.15 -1.31 13.65
C THR A 137 12.72 -1.01 12.26
N TRP A 138 11.98 -1.39 11.21
CA TRP A 138 12.34 -1.21 9.80
C TRP A 138 11.26 -0.49 8.98
N PHE A 139 10.06 -0.29 9.53
CA PHE A 139 9.00 0.52 8.94
C PHE A 139 8.39 1.48 9.95
N THR A 140 9.18 2.48 10.33
CA THR A 140 8.87 3.36 11.46
C THR A 140 7.88 4.46 11.13
N VAL A 141 6.63 4.07 10.92
CA VAL A 141 5.56 5.02 10.59
C VAL A 141 4.80 5.50 11.82
N VAL A 142 5.01 4.89 12.99
CA VAL A 142 4.36 5.26 14.26
C VAL A 142 5.40 5.60 15.32
N GLN A 143 5.22 6.74 16.00
CA GLN A 143 6.03 7.11 17.17
C GLN A 143 5.48 6.38 18.41
N GLN A 144 6.31 5.52 19.00
CA GLN A 144 5.91 4.66 20.12
C GLN A 144 5.40 5.45 21.33
N GLN A 145 6.15 6.41 21.84
CA GLN A 145 5.76 7.15 23.05
C GLN A 145 4.47 7.96 22.88
N ALA A 146 4.20 8.46 21.67
CA ALA A 146 2.97 9.17 21.37
C ALA A 146 1.78 8.20 21.29
N PHE A 147 1.99 7.05 20.65
CA PHE A 147 0.99 6.00 20.55
C PHE A 147 0.64 5.37 21.90
N GLU A 148 1.62 5.11 22.76
CA GLU A 148 1.38 4.56 24.12
C GLU A 148 0.47 5.48 24.94
N ARG A 149 0.67 6.81 24.85
CA ARG A 149 -0.23 7.79 25.46
C ARG A 149 -1.64 7.74 24.89
N GLN A 150 -1.78 7.58 23.57
CA GLN A 150 -3.08 7.41 22.93
C GLN A 150 -3.74 6.09 23.32
N LEU A 151 -2.96 5.03 23.52
CA LEU A 151 -3.45 3.73 23.94
C LEU A 151 -3.96 3.77 25.38
N ASP A 152 -3.31 4.52 26.28
CA ASP A 152 -3.80 4.72 27.64
C ASP A 152 -5.12 5.50 27.66
N ASP A 153 -5.23 6.56 26.86
CA ASP A 153 -6.46 7.36 26.73
C ASP A 153 -7.62 6.57 26.10
N LEU A 154 -7.32 5.63 25.19
CA LEU A 154 -8.32 4.81 24.49
C LEU A 154 -9.29 4.09 25.45
N TRP A 155 -8.83 3.73 26.65
CA TRP A 155 -9.63 3.04 27.67
C TRP A 155 -10.66 3.95 28.36
N ILE A 156 -10.44 5.26 28.30
CA ILE A 156 -11.31 6.29 28.90
C ILE A 156 -12.13 6.96 27.81
N ASN A 157 -11.48 7.34 26.71
CA ASN A 157 -12.05 8.02 25.57
C ASN A 157 -11.79 7.20 24.30
N PRO A 158 -12.72 6.31 23.89
CA PRO A 158 -12.55 5.51 22.69
C PRO A 158 -12.30 6.37 21.43
N SER A 159 -11.28 6.02 20.66
CA SER A 159 -10.94 6.64 19.38
C SER A 159 -10.99 5.59 18.27
N ALA A 160 -11.71 5.93 17.21
CA ALA A 160 -11.86 5.06 16.03
C ALA A 160 -10.55 5.00 15.24
N GLU A 161 -9.82 6.10 15.21
CA GLU A 161 -8.57 6.24 14.46
C GLU A 161 -7.48 5.38 15.10
N THR A 162 -7.32 5.49 16.42
CA THR A 162 -6.40 4.65 17.22
C THR A 162 -6.81 3.18 17.16
N GLY A 163 -8.11 2.89 17.27
CA GLY A 163 -8.62 1.53 17.19
C GLY A 163 -8.34 0.86 15.83
N VAL A 164 -8.57 1.56 14.72
CA VAL A 164 -8.23 1.05 13.38
C VAL A 164 -6.73 0.88 13.22
N LEU A 165 -5.91 1.81 13.75
CA LEU A 165 -4.46 1.68 13.72
C LEU A 165 -4.00 0.40 14.46
N ILE A 166 -4.59 0.08 15.62
CA ILE A 166 -4.34 -1.19 16.35
C ILE A 166 -4.70 -2.41 15.50
N LEU A 167 -5.85 -2.37 14.79
CA LEU A 167 -6.25 -3.47 13.90
C LEU A 167 -5.24 -3.65 12.75
N CYS A 168 -4.72 -2.55 12.19
CA CYS A 168 -3.70 -2.58 11.14
C CYS A 168 -2.34 -3.08 11.67
N MET A 169 -1.94 -2.66 12.87
CA MET A 169 -0.76 -3.19 13.57
C MET A 169 -0.89 -4.70 13.76
N ARG A 170 -2.05 -5.18 14.24
CA ARG A 170 -2.33 -6.61 14.38
C ARG A 170 -2.29 -7.33 13.04
N LEU A 171 -2.82 -6.73 11.98
CA LEU A 171 -2.81 -7.30 10.65
C LEU A 171 -1.38 -7.53 10.15
N ILE A 172 -0.53 -6.50 10.20
CA ILE A 172 0.83 -6.58 9.65
C ILE A 172 1.76 -7.46 10.49
N ILE A 173 1.57 -7.60 11.81
CA ILE A 173 2.41 -8.49 12.65
C ILE A 173 2.05 -9.97 12.48
N ARG A 174 0.88 -10.32 11.92
CA ARG A 174 0.48 -11.72 11.76
C ARG A 174 1.25 -12.40 10.62
N PRO A 175 1.71 -13.65 10.80
CA PRO A 175 2.21 -14.44 9.69
C PRO A 175 1.07 -14.81 8.72
N PRO A 176 1.38 -15.19 7.48
CA PRO A 176 0.40 -15.65 6.51
C PRO A 176 -0.39 -16.85 7.07
N ASN A 177 -1.69 -16.90 6.79
CA ASN A 177 -2.50 -18.06 7.15
C ASN A 177 -1.99 -19.30 6.43
N SER A 178 -1.66 -20.37 7.15
CA SER A 178 -1.18 -21.64 6.58
C SER A 178 -2.22 -22.41 5.77
N ASN A 179 -3.42 -21.86 5.58
CA ASN A 179 -4.51 -22.52 4.88
C ASN A 179 -4.61 -21.95 3.45
N PRO A 180 -4.09 -22.66 2.42
CA PRO A 180 -3.96 -22.16 1.05
C PRO A 180 -5.29 -21.89 0.33
N PHE A 181 -6.43 -22.31 0.91
CA PHE A 181 -7.76 -22.00 0.39
C PHE A 181 -8.26 -20.59 0.75
N SER A 182 -7.53 -19.86 1.59
CA SER A 182 -7.80 -18.47 1.98
C SER A 182 -7.01 -17.52 1.08
N GLY A 183 -7.45 -17.30 -0.17
CA GLY A 183 -6.89 -16.26 -1.05
C GLY A 183 -7.08 -14.83 -0.49
N MET A 184 -7.59 -13.87 -1.29
CA MET A 184 -8.02 -12.53 -0.81
C MET A 184 -9.07 -12.55 0.34
N ALA A 185 -9.47 -13.74 0.80
CA ALA A 185 -10.44 -14.02 1.85
C ALA A 185 -9.82 -14.19 3.25
N ASP A 186 -8.64 -13.62 3.55
CA ASP A 186 -8.26 -13.49 4.96
C ASP A 186 -9.27 -12.55 5.64
N ARG A 187 -10.13 -13.16 6.46
CA ARG A 187 -11.17 -12.46 7.22
C ARG A 187 -10.62 -11.25 7.98
N HIS A 188 -9.38 -11.34 8.47
CA HIS A 188 -8.77 -10.26 9.25
C HIS A 188 -8.41 -9.05 8.36
N TYR A 189 -7.87 -9.29 7.16
CA TYR A 189 -7.63 -8.23 6.18
C TYR A 189 -8.95 -7.56 5.76
N LEU A 190 -9.95 -8.36 5.36
CA LEU A 190 -11.24 -7.83 4.92
C LEU A 190 -11.93 -7.02 6.04
N SER A 191 -11.96 -7.53 7.27
CA SER A 191 -12.55 -6.81 8.41
C SER A 191 -11.80 -5.51 8.70
N THR A 192 -10.47 -5.53 8.69
CA THR A 192 -9.65 -4.34 8.97
C THR A 192 -9.82 -3.27 7.90
N LYS A 193 -9.74 -3.64 6.61
CA LYS A 193 -9.93 -2.70 5.49
C LYS A 193 -11.34 -2.13 5.46
N THR A 194 -12.36 -2.97 5.70
CA THR A 194 -13.75 -2.50 5.82
C THR A 194 -13.90 -1.50 6.96
N MET A 195 -13.24 -1.76 8.11
CA MET A 195 -13.30 -0.85 9.25
C MET A 195 -12.62 0.49 8.96
N LEU A 196 -11.45 0.48 8.32
CA LEU A 196 -10.78 1.71 7.89
C LEU A 196 -11.65 2.53 6.95
N SER A 197 -12.23 1.92 5.92
CA SER A 197 -13.10 2.63 4.97
C SER A 197 -14.35 3.21 5.63
N LEU A 198 -14.95 2.48 6.57
CA LEU A 198 -16.09 2.97 7.36
C LEU A 198 -15.70 4.20 8.20
N VAL A 199 -14.57 4.13 8.90
CA VAL A 199 -14.08 5.22 9.75
C VAL A 199 -13.72 6.44 8.92
N GLN A 200 -13.03 6.28 7.79
CA GLN A 200 -12.70 7.37 6.85
C GLN A 200 -13.94 8.07 6.28
N THR A 201 -15.10 7.41 6.25
CA THR A 201 -16.37 8.02 5.78
C THR A 201 -16.97 8.99 6.80
N LYS A 202 -16.57 8.89 8.07
CA LYS A 202 -17.27 9.54 9.20
C LYS A 202 -16.37 10.39 10.09
N VAL A 203 -15.08 10.08 10.12
CA VAL A 203 -14.05 10.81 10.85
C VAL A 203 -13.29 11.72 9.89
N GLN A 204 -12.86 12.88 10.38
CA GLN A 204 -11.99 13.76 9.60
C GLN A 204 -10.67 13.07 9.30
N LEU A 205 -10.04 13.48 8.20
CA LEU A 205 -8.75 12.96 7.80
C LEU A 205 -7.68 13.27 8.87
N SER A 206 -6.86 12.28 9.23
CA SER A 206 -5.84 12.41 10.28
C SER A 206 -4.61 11.54 10.07
N ILE A 207 -3.55 11.83 10.84
CA ILE A 207 -2.28 11.09 10.80
C ILE A 207 -2.46 9.60 11.15
N PRO A 208 -3.20 9.20 12.21
CA PRO A 208 -3.41 7.77 12.49
C PRO A 208 -4.15 7.03 11.38
N LEU A 209 -5.09 7.68 10.67
CA LEU A 209 -5.73 7.08 9.51
C LEU A 209 -4.77 6.91 8.33
N LEU A 210 -3.84 7.85 8.12
CA LEU A 210 -2.79 7.71 7.10
C LEU A 210 -1.84 6.57 7.45
N GLN A 211 -1.40 6.48 8.71
CA GLN A 211 -0.58 5.38 9.22
C GLN A 211 -1.29 4.03 9.02
N ALA A 212 -2.59 3.96 9.31
CA ALA A 212 -3.39 2.75 9.11
C ALA A 212 -3.49 2.35 7.63
N GLU A 213 -3.83 3.28 6.73
CA GLU A 213 -3.87 3.02 5.28
C GLU A 213 -2.50 2.55 4.75
N LEU A 214 -1.42 3.17 5.22
CA LEU A 214 -0.07 2.84 4.80
C LEU A 214 0.38 1.45 5.28
N LEU A 215 -0.01 1.04 6.49
CA LEU A 215 0.21 -0.33 6.98
C LEU A 215 -0.61 -1.36 6.18
N ILE A 216 -1.84 -1.02 5.76
CA ILE A 216 -2.64 -1.86 4.86
C ILE A 216 -1.96 -1.99 3.50
N ALA A 217 -1.46 -0.89 2.92
CA ALA A 217 -0.74 -0.92 1.65
C ALA A 217 0.50 -1.83 1.73
N LEU A 218 1.29 -1.73 2.80
CA LEU A 218 2.45 -2.59 3.01
C LEU A 218 2.04 -4.07 3.16
N TYR A 219 0.95 -4.36 3.85
CA TYR A 219 0.39 -5.71 3.94
C TYR A 219 0.01 -6.24 2.55
N GLU A 220 -0.73 -5.46 1.76
CA GLU A 220 -1.17 -5.85 0.42
C GLU A 220 -0.01 -6.09 -0.54
N PHE A 221 1.05 -5.28 -0.45
CA PHE A 221 2.31 -5.53 -1.15
C PHE A 221 2.88 -6.90 -0.76
N SER A 222 3.04 -7.13 0.54
CA SER A 222 3.69 -8.32 1.10
C SER A 222 2.91 -9.61 0.88
N HIS A 223 1.60 -9.50 0.61
CA HIS A 223 0.69 -10.61 0.33
C HIS A 223 0.26 -10.71 -1.13
N ALA A 224 1.01 -10.07 -2.04
CA ALA A 224 0.86 -10.26 -3.47
C ALA A 224 -0.50 -9.82 -4.06
N MET A 225 -1.03 -8.70 -3.57
CA MET A 225 -2.31 -8.08 -3.97
C MET A 225 -2.07 -6.77 -4.75
N PRO A 226 -1.59 -6.83 -6.00
CA PRO A 226 -1.01 -5.67 -6.70
C PRO A 226 -2.01 -4.55 -7.02
N GLN A 227 -3.25 -4.89 -7.38
CA GLN A 227 -4.29 -3.88 -7.62
C GLN A 227 -4.68 -3.16 -6.32
N GLN A 228 -4.78 -3.90 -5.22
CA GLN A 228 -5.19 -3.37 -3.92
C GLN A 228 -4.14 -2.40 -3.39
N VAL A 229 -2.87 -2.82 -3.38
CA VAL A 229 -1.78 -1.96 -2.91
C VAL A 229 -1.68 -0.70 -3.74
N TYR A 230 -1.82 -0.78 -5.07
CA TYR A 230 -1.80 0.40 -5.93
C TYR A 230 -2.89 1.40 -5.54
N MET A 231 -4.10 0.94 -5.22
CA MET A 231 -5.20 1.79 -4.77
C MET A 231 -4.96 2.37 -3.37
N SER A 232 -4.44 1.58 -2.43
CA SER A 232 -4.19 2.02 -1.06
C SER A 232 -3.01 2.99 -0.96
N VAL A 233 -1.93 2.79 -1.72
CA VAL A 233 -0.84 3.79 -1.87
C VAL A 233 -1.39 5.06 -2.53
N GLY A 234 -2.23 4.93 -3.55
CA GLY A 234 -2.92 6.07 -4.16
C GLY A 234 -3.76 6.85 -3.16
N ASN A 235 -4.48 6.17 -2.26
CA ASN A 235 -5.25 6.81 -1.20
C ASN A 235 -4.32 7.56 -0.23
N CYS A 236 -3.24 6.92 0.24
CA CYS A 236 -2.21 7.58 1.07
C CYS A 236 -1.72 8.87 0.40
N PHE A 237 -1.40 8.81 -0.89
CA PHE A 237 -0.96 9.99 -1.65
C PHE A 237 -2.03 11.09 -1.68
N GLN A 238 -3.31 10.77 -1.93
CA GLN A 238 -4.38 11.77 -1.88
C GLN A 238 -4.57 12.38 -0.49
N MET A 239 -4.38 11.61 0.59
CA MET A 239 -4.42 12.13 1.96
C MET A 239 -3.32 13.17 2.17
N THR A 240 -2.09 12.95 1.66
CA THR A 240 -1.02 13.95 1.75
C THR A 240 -1.35 15.26 1.01
N ARG A 241 -2.07 15.16 -0.12
CA ARG A 241 -2.59 16.34 -0.83
C ARG A 241 -3.64 17.09 -0.01
N ALA A 242 -4.56 16.36 0.61
CA ALA A 242 -5.59 16.95 1.47
C ALA A 242 -4.99 17.61 2.73
N PHE A 243 -3.90 17.06 3.29
CA PHE A 243 -3.13 17.71 4.36
C PHE A 243 -2.32 18.94 3.91
N GLY A 244 -2.17 19.16 2.59
CA GLY A 244 -1.40 20.27 2.04
C GLY A 244 0.11 20.01 1.95
N TRP A 245 0.57 18.77 2.11
CA TRP A 245 2.01 18.43 2.07
C TRP A 245 2.66 18.70 0.72
N GLN A 246 1.87 18.77 -0.36
CA GLN A 246 2.37 19.13 -1.68
C GLN A 246 2.70 20.62 -1.83
N SER A 247 2.39 21.45 -0.82
CA SER A 247 2.72 22.87 -0.83
C SER A 247 4.01 23.14 -0.07
N LYS A 248 4.95 23.85 -0.70
CA LYS A 248 6.18 24.33 -0.05
C LYS A 248 5.90 25.15 1.21
N SER A 249 4.78 25.88 1.28
CA SER A 249 4.43 26.69 2.45
C SER A 249 4.15 25.85 3.70
N PHE A 250 3.59 24.64 3.54
CA PHE A 250 3.36 23.71 4.64
C PHE A 250 4.66 23.41 5.39
N TRP A 251 5.75 23.17 4.65
CA TRP A 251 7.03 22.78 5.23
C TRP A 251 7.88 23.95 5.72
N THR A 252 7.75 25.13 5.10
CA THR A 252 8.52 26.32 5.52
C THR A 252 7.88 27.06 6.69
N GLN A 253 6.55 27.11 6.76
CA GLN A 253 5.81 27.77 7.85
C GLN A 253 5.39 26.79 8.95
N GLY A 254 5.35 25.48 8.64
CA GLY A 254 4.98 24.41 9.56
C GLY A 254 5.74 24.36 10.89
N PRO A 255 7.05 24.70 10.97
CA PRO A 255 7.77 24.65 12.25
C PRO A 255 7.17 25.59 13.30
N GLN A 256 6.52 26.68 12.87
CA GLN A 256 5.87 27.65 13.75
C GLN A 256 4.42 27.27 14.09
N SER A 257 3.74 26.54 13.19
CA SER A 257 2.31 26.24 13.33
C SER A 257 2.01 24.86 13.91
N LEU A 258 2.73 23.83 13.47
CA LEU A 258 2.49 22.43 13.82
C LEU A 258 3.52 21.88 14.83
N GLY A 259 4.73 22.45 14.81
CA GLY A 259 5.86 21.99 15.62
C GLY A 259 6.82 21.08 14.83
N PRO A 260 8.11 21.05 15.21
CA PRO A 260 9.14 20.32 14.46
C PRO A 260 9.01 18.79 14.54
N ARG A 261 8.48 18.24 15.64
CA ARG A 261 8.30 16.79 15.82
C ARG A 261 7.23 16.26 14.86
N GLU A 262 6.12 16.97 14.79
CA GLU A 262 4.98 16.65 13.94
C GLU A 262 5.36 16.76 12.47
N LEU A 263 6.14 17.78 12.09
CA LEU A 263 6.69 17.88 10.73
C LEU A 263 7.66 16.77 10.39
N LYS A 264 8.56 16.40 11.31
CA LYS A 264 9.46 15.26 11.13
C LYS A 264 8.65 13.98 10.88
N LEU A 265 7.57 13.75 11.64
CA LEU A 265 6.65 12.63 11.41
C LEU A 265 5.97 12.70 10.03
N CYS A 266 5.48 13.87 9.61
CA CYS A 266 4.90 14.05 8.27
C CYS A 266 5.91 13.68 7.17
N SER A 267 7.18 14.08 7.33
CA SER A 267 8.25 13.75 6.39
C SER A 267 8.53 12.25 6.36
N ILE A 268 8.62 11.58 7.52
CA ILE A 268 8.80 10.14 7.61
C ILE A 268 7.68 9.40 6.88
N LEU A 269 6.42 9.80 7.10
CA LEU A 269 5.26 9.21 6.46
C LEU A 269 5.28 9.41 4.94
N TRP A 270 5.66 10.59 4.46
CA TRP A 270 5.85 10.82 3.03
C TRP A 270 6.86 9.84 2.42
N TRP A 271 8.04 9.73 3.01
CA TRP A 271 9.09 8.85 2.48
C TRP A 271 8.74 7.37 2.62
N ALA A 272 7.95 6.99 3.62
CA ALA A 272 7.39 5.66 3.74
C ALA A 272 6.36 5.35 2.63
N ILE A 273 5.56 6.34 2.20
CA ILE A 273 4.68 6.21 1.01
C ILE A 273 5.53 6.01 -0.25
N VAL A 274 6.57 6.83 -0.45
CA VAL A 274 7.51 6.69 -1.58
C VAL A 274 8.15 5.30 -1.60
N TYR A 275 8.57 4.79 -0.45
CA TYR A 275 9.12 3.44 -0.31
C TYR A 275 8.14 2.37 -0.80
N VAL A 276 6.89 2.36 -0.31
CA VAL A 276 5.90 1.35 -0.72
C VAL A 276 5.56 1.50 -2.20
N ASP A 277 5.39 2.72 -2.72
CA ASP A 277 5.08 2.99 -4.13
C ASP A 277 6.19 2.47 -5.07
N CYS A 278 7.46 2.69 -4.70
CA CYS A 278 8.60 2.15 -5.43
C CYS A 278 8.64 0.62 -5.38
N LEU A 279 8.31 0.01 -4.24
CA LEU A 279 8.22 -1.44 -4.11
C LEU A 279 7.14 -2.05 -5.01
N VAL A 280 5.97 -1.42 -5.09
CA VAL A 280 4.89 -1.83 -6.01
C VAL A 280 5.40 -1.82 -7.46
N HIS A 281 6.10 -0.75 -7.85
CA HIS A 281 6.61 -0.61 -9.20
C HIS A 281 7.66 -1.68 -9.56
N VAL A 282 8.61 -1.97 -8.67
CA VAL A 282 9.62 -3.00 -8.95
C VAL A 282 9.08 -4.42 -8.81
N GLY A 283 8.16 -4.64 -7.87
CA GLY A 283 7.65 -5.95 -7.48
C GLY A 283 6.63 -6.55 -8.45
N TYR A 284 5.99 -5.75 -9.30
CA TYR A 284 4.92 -6.18 -10.20
C TYR A 284 5.13 -5.70 -11.65
N GLN A 285 6.26 -6.05 -12.26
CA GLN A 285 6.65 -5.52 -13.59
C GLN A 285 5.65 -5.88 -14.72
N ASP A 286 4.93 -7.00 -14.60
CA ASP A 286 3.92 -7.41 -15.59
C ASP A 286 2.68 -6.51 -15.59
N GLN A 287 2.44 -5.77 -14.49
CA GLN A 287 1.33 -4.85 -14.33
C GLN A 287 1.86 -3.42 -14.31
N LYS A 288 1.65 -2.69 -15.41
CA LYS A 288 2.17 -1.32 -15.58
C LYS A 288 1.38 -0.30 -14.75
N TYR A 289 1.58 -0.32 -13.44
CA TYR A 289 1.13 0.73 -12.56
C TYR A 289 2.11 1.91 -12.58
N PRO A 290 1.63 3.15 -12.86
CA PRO A 290 2.47 4.33 -12.74
C PRO A 290 2.81 4.58 -11.26
N ILE A 291 3.95 5.20 -10.99
CA ILE A 291 4.34 5.62 -9.64
C ILE A 291 3.47 6.85 -9.29
N HIS A 292 2.76 6.83 -8.17
CA HIS A 292 1.96 7.97 -7.71
C HIS A 292 2.86 9.14 -7.30
N THR A 293 3.94 8.85 -6.57
CA THR A 293 4.85 9.86 -6.02
C THR A 293 5.81 10.45 -7.05
N SER A 294 5.81 9.98 -8.30
CA SER A 294 6.63 10.58 -9.37
C SER A 294 6.00 11.84 -9.99
N ASN A 295 4.72 12.12 -9.72
CA ASN A 295 3.99 13.26 -10.27
C ASN A 295 4.01 14.50 -9.35
N THR A 296 5.03 14.65 -8.51
CA THR A 296 5.21 15.85 -7.68
C THR A 296 5.79 17.01 -8.49
N ASP A 297 5.57 18.24 -8.02
CA ASP A 297 6.10 19.46 -8.64
C ASP A 297 7.63 19.37 -8.84
N PRO A 298 8.15 19.53 -10.07
CA PRO A 298 9.59 19.44 -10.32
C PRO A 298 10.42 20.48 -9.54
N ASP A 299 9.80 21.59 -9.12
CA ASP A 299 10.48 22.66 -8.39
C ASP A 299 10.43 22.48 -6.86
N PHE A 300 9.77 21.42 -6.37
CA PHE A 300 9.60 21.19 -4.94
C PHE A 300 9.66 19.70 -4.54
N ALA A 301 10.71 19.35 -3.80
CA ALA A 301 10.83 18.08 -3.11
C ALA A 301 10.44 18.23 -1.63
N ILE A 302 9.69 17.25 -1.11
CA ILE A 302 9.39 17.18 0.31
C ILE A 302 10.70 16.96 1.11
N PRO A 303 10.96 17.75 2.17
CA PRO A 303 12.20 17.63 2.94
C PRO A 303 12.40 16.24 3.55
N TYR A 304 13.65 15.81 3.71
CA TYR A 304 14.00 14.62 4.49
C TYR A 304 13.78 14.86 5.99
N PRO A 305 13.53 13.80 6.79
CA PRO A 305 13.22 13.94 8.22
C PRO A 305 14.30 14.70 9.00
N GLU A 306 15.57 14.50 8.65
CA GLU A 306 16.72 15.11 9.30
C GLU A 306 16.77 16.64 9.13
N ALA A 307 16.08 17.19 8.13
CA ALA A 307 15.99 18.65 7.93
C ALA A 307 15.31 19.37 9.12
N PHE A 308 14.56 18.64 9.95
CA PHE A 308 13.85 19.19 11.11
C PHE A 308 14.63 19.04 12.43
N ASP A 309 15.74 18.30 12.44
CA ASP A 309 16.54 18.05 13.64
C ASP A 309 17.13 19.33 14.22
N GLN A 310 17.45 20.31 13.38
CA GLN A 310 17.93 21.63 13.81
C GLN A 310 16.95 22.40 14.72
N TYR A 311 15.66 22.04 14.70
CA TYR A 311 14.62 22.69 15.50
C TYR A 311 14.29 21.90 16.78
N LEU A 312 14.92 20.75 17.01
CA LEU A 312 14.61 19.85 18.12
C LEU A 312 15.62 20.02 19.28
N PRO A 313 15.15 20.00 20.55
CA PRO A 313 16.01 20.12 21.71
C PRO A 313 16.93 18.89 21.85
N GLY A 314 18.23 19.12 22.02
CA GLY A 314 19.25 18.04 22.06
C GLY A 314 20.09 17.91 20.79
N SER A 315 19.75 18.64 19.72
CA SER A 315 20.49 18.68 18.44
C SER A 315 21.75 19.58 18.47
N GLY A 316 22.26 19.87 19.66
CA GLY A 316 23.48 20.67 19.82
C GLY A 316 24.67 19.97 19.18
N THR A 317 25.12 20.51 18.04
CA THR A 317 26.27 20.14 17.21
C THR A 317 26.17 18.84 16.41
N TYR A 318 25.33 18.82 15.37
CA TYR A 318 25.63 18.04 14.16
C TYR A 318 25.59 18.97 12.96
N ASP A 319 26.77 19.48 12.62
CA ASP A 319 26.99 20.46 11.55
C ASP A 319 26.85 19.76 10.19
N PHE A 320 25.64 19.73 9.64
CA PHE A 320 25.30 19.06 8.38
C PHE A 320 25.90 19.75 7.12
N GLN A 321 26.63 20.87 7.28
CA GLN A 321 27.10 21.70 6.17
C GLN A 321 28.50 21.40 5.63
N ASN A 322 29.27 20.48 6.23
CA ASN A 322 30.53 20.01 5.64
C ASN A 322 30.38 18.61 5.02
N GLN A 323 29.69 18.56 3.89
CA GLN A 323 29.89 17.51 2.90
C GLN A 323 31.28 17.68 2.28
N GLY A 324 32.27 17.03 2.86
CA GLY A 324 33.63 17.02 2.33
C GLY A 324 34.63 16.44 3.32
N HIS A 325 35.14 15.26 2.99
CA HIS A 325 36.22 14.53 3.65
C HIS A 325 35.87 13.81 4.95
N GLY A 326 36.26 12.53 4.98
CA GLY A 326 35.73 11.54 5.88
C GLY A 326 36.11 11.74 7.33
N GLU A 327 35.16 11.43 8.20
CA GLU A 327 35.33 10.67 9.43
C GLU A 327 33.93 10.21 9.89
N GLY A 328 33.81 8.92 10.22
CA GLY A 328 32.53 8.24 10.36
C GLY A 328 31.75 8.64 11.61
N PHE A 329 30.49 9.04 11.42
CA PHE A 329 29.48 9.03 12.47
C PHE A 329 28.61 7.78 12.28
N GLY A 330 28.85 6.78 13.12
CA GLY A 330 28.00 5.60 13.19
C GLY A 330 26.60 6.00 13.66
N TYR A 331 25.56 5.44 13.04
CA TYR A 331 24.19 5.54 13.54
C TYR A 331 24.16 4.92 14.95
N LEU A 332 24.26 5.74 15.99
CA LEU A 332 24.03 5.26 17.35
C LEU A 332 22.56 4.86 17.43
N ASP A 333 22.32 3.68 17.99
CA ASP A 333 21.00 3.09 18.24
C ASP A 333 20.27 3.94 19.29
N ALA A 334 19.87 5.16 18.89
CA ALA A 334 19.09 6.07 19.70
C ALA A 334 17.71 5.43 19.89
N ASP A 335 17.22 5.47 21.13
CA ASP A 335 15.92 4.94 21.54
C ASP A 335 14.83 5.24 20.49
N LEU A 336 14.42 4.20 19.73
CA LEU A 336 13.40 4.30 18.68
C LEU A 336 12.06 4.82 19.21
N ALA A 337 11.90 4.92 20.54
CA ALA A 337 10.72 5.46 21.18
C ALA A 337 10.52 6.97 20.95
N GLN A 338 11.59 7.75 20.72
CA GLN A 338 11.51 9.21 20.58
C GLN A 338 11.92 9.70 19.19
N ILE A 339 11.10 10.55 18.58
CA ILE A 339 11.37 11.09 17.24
C ILE A 339 12.54 12.08 17.22
N ASP A 340 12.94 12.60 18.40
CA ASP A 340 13.88 13.72 18.53
C ASP A 340 15.32 13.37 18.15
N SER A 341 15.76 12.16 18.48
CA SER A 341 17.16 11.71 18.35
C SER A 341 17.35 10.64 17.27
N VAL A 342 16.27 10.15 16.67
CA VAL A 342 16.33 9.03 15.73
C VAL A 342 16.51 9.52 14.30
N VAL A 343 17.50 8.94 13.63
CA VAL A 343 17.79 9.10 12.20
C VAL A 343 17.01 8.06 11.40
N TRP A 344 16.45 8.46 10.26
CA TRP A 344 15.59 7.63 9.40
C TRP A 344 16.24 7.36 8.05
N PRO A 345 17.27 6.49 8.00
CA PRO A 345 17.98 6.17 6.77
C PRO A 345 17.09 5.57 5.68
N GLU A 346 15.94 5.00 6.05
CA GLU A 346 14.89 4.51 5.14
C GLU A 346 14.41 5.61 4.19
N ALA A 347 14.35 6.86 4.63
CA ALA A 347 13.91 7.97 3.80
C ALA A 347 14.89 8.24 2.64
N ASN A 348 16.18 8.24 2.94
CA ASN A 348 17.24 8.36 1.93
C ASN A 348 17.22 7.18 0.95
N SER A 349 17.07 5.96 1.46
CA SER A 349 16.96 4.74 0.65
C SER A 349 15.76 4.78 -0.30
N ALA A 350 14.60 5.23 0.18
CA ALA A 350 13.40 5.41 -0.64
C ALA A 350 13.61 6.47 -1.73
N GLY A 351 14.26 7.60 -1.39
CA GLY A 351 14.61 8.65 -2.35
C GLY A 351 15.57 8.17 -3.43
N TYR A 352 16.58 7.40 -3.08
CA TYR A 352 17.49 6.79 -4.06
C TYR A 352 16.76 5.84 -5.01
N LEU A 353 15.93 4.93 -4.48
CA LEU A 353 15.18 4.01 -5.33
C LEU A 353 14.22 4.78 -6.24
N SER A 354 13.48 5.76 -5.72
CA SER A 354 12.58 6.59 -6.52
C SER A 354 13.32 7.29 -7.67
N SER A 355 14.47 7.91 -7.38
CA SER A 355 15.29 8.58 -8.39
C SER A 355 15.77 7.61 -9.48
N VAL A 356 16.24 6.42 -9.09
CA VAL A 356 16.67 5.37 -10.04
C VAL A 356 15.50 4.96 -10.95
N LEU A 357 14.31 4.72 -10.39
CA LEU A 357 13.15 4.30 -11.18
C LEU A 357 12.65 5.39 -12.14
N GLN A 358 12.68 6.65 -11.72
CA GLN A 358 12.34 7.78 -12.59
C GLN A 358 13.31 7.90 -13.78
N GLN A 359 14.62 7.76 -13.54
CA GLN A 359 15.62 7.80 -14.60
C GLN A 359 15.45 6.63 -15.59
N LEU A 360 15.20 5.42 -15.09
CA LEU A 360 14.99 4.24 -15.94
C LEU A 360 13.68 4.30 -16.75
N SER A 361 12.69 5.07 -16.31
CA SER A 361 11.44 5.29 -17.04
C SER A 361 11.60 6.26 -18.22
N GLY A 362 12.65 7.09 -18.21
CA GLY A 362 13.01 8.02 -19.28
C GLY A 362 14.06 7.44 -20.23
N SER A 363 15.17 8.16 -20.40
CA SER A 363 16.36 7.65 -21.11
C SER A 363 17.36 7.07 -20.12
N ASN A 364 18.05 5.98 -20.51
CA ASN A 364 19.12 5.40 -19.70
C ASN A 364 20.09 6.48 -19.20
N PRO A 365 20.46 6.48 -17.90
CA PRO A 365 21.35 7.49 -17.35
C PRO A 365 22.71 7.43 -18.04
N SER A 366 23.36 8.60 -18.16
CA SER A 366 24.75 8.64 -18.63
C SER A 366 25.66 7.83 -17.70
N VAL A 367 26.79 7.32 -18.21
CA VAL A 367 27.75 6.56 -17.40
C VAL A 367 28.21 7.36 -16.16
N ALA A 368 28.44 8.66 -16.31
CA ALA A 368 28.82 9.54 -15.20
C ALA A 368 27.71 9.66 -14.14
N THR A 369 26.46 9.86 -14.57
CA THR A 369 25.29 9.92 -13.68
C THR A 369 25.08 8.60 -12.94
N ARG A 370 25.15 7.47 -13.67
CA ARG A 370 25.05 6.12 -13.11
C ARG A 370 26.11 5.87 -12.03
N ASN A 371 27.35 6.25 -12.30
CA ASN A 371 28.47 6.09 -11.38
C ASN A 371 28.30 6.93 -10.10
N SER A 372 27.92 8.20 -10.23
CA SER A 372 27.68 9.07 -9.09
C SER A 372 26.55 8.54 -8.19
N ILE A 373 25.43 8.10 -8.78
CA ILE A 373 24.32 7.51 -8.02
C ILE A 373 24.76 6.22 -7.33
N THR A 374 25.51 5.36 -8.03
CA THR A 374 26.03 4.11 -7.46
C THR A 374 26.92 4.39 -6.24
N GLU A 375 27.84 5.35 -6.32
CA GLU A 375 28.72 5.72 -5.21
C GLU A 375 27.95 6.23 -3.99
N MET A 376 26.95 7.10 -4.20
CA MET A 376 26.11 7.62 -3.12
C MET A 376 25.35 6.50 -2.41
N ILE A 377 24.71 5.60 -3.17
CA ILE A 377 23.93 4.50 -2.60
C ILE A 377 24.85 3.49 -1.90
N MET A 378 26.01 3.16 -2.48
CA MET A 378 26.98 2.27 -1.84
C MET A 378 27.50 2.84 -0.52
N GLY A 379 27.90 4.11 -0.49
CA GLY A 379 28.36 4.77 0.73
C GLY A 379 27.30 4.75 1.83
N HIS A 380 26.05 5.10 1.48
CA HIS A 380 24.91 5.00 2.41
C HIS A 380 24.69 3.56 2.89
N THR A 381 24.77 2.57 2.00
CA THR A 381 24.58 1.16 2.36
C THR A 381 25.63 0.66 3.33
N ILE A 382 26.92 0.97 3.10
CA ILE A 382 28.02 0.53 3.96
C ILE A 382 27.83 1.03 5.39
N ASN A 383 27.38 2.27 5.56
CA ASN A 383 27.12 2.84 6.89
C ASN A 383 25.98 2.12 7.64
N LEU A 384 25.08 1.44 6.91
CA LEU A 384 23.90 0.75 7.47
C LEU A 384 24.11 -0.74 7.71
N LEU A 385 25.13 -1.38 7.11
CA LEU A 385 25.34 -2.82 7.21
C LEU A 385 25.61 -3.30 8.65
N ALA A 386 26.05 -2.41 9.54
CA ALA A 386 26.24 -2.70 10.96
C ALA A 386 24.94 -2.67 11.78
N HIS A 387 23.82 -2.21 11.19
CA HIS A 387 22.57 -1.92 11.90
C HIS A 387 21.43 -2.85 11.44
N LYS A 388 20.43 -3.07 12.30
CA LYS A 388 19.23 -3.86 11.99
C LYS A 388 18.23 -3.12 11.06
N ARG A 389 18.73 -2.36 10.07
CA ARG A 389 17.93 -1.53 9.14
C ARG A 389 17.61 -2.30 7.85
N THR A 390 16.90 -3.41 7.98
CA THR A 390 16.67 -4.36 6.87
C THR A 390 15.91 -3.75 5.69
N ALA A 391 14.98 -2.82 5.94
CA ALA A 391 14.27 -2.09 4.90
C ALA A 391 15.18 -1.17 4.08
N ALA A 392 16.00 -0.34 4.76
CA ALA A 392 16.91 0.59 4.10
C ALA A 392 17.95 -0.16 3.25
N VAL A 393 18.61 -1.16 3.83
CA VAL A 393 19.63 -1.97 3.14
C VAL A 393 19.02 -2.73 1.95
N GLY A 394 17.88 -3.39 2.15
CA GLY A 394 17.19 -4.11 1.07
C GLY A 394 16.78 -3.17 -0.08
N THR A 395 16.27 -1.98 0.24
CA THR A 395 15.92 -0.96 -0.76
C THR A 395 17.14 -0.49 -1.55
N ASN A 396 18.28 -0.26 -0.87
CA ASN A 396 19.51 0.13 -1.54
C ASN A 396 20.04 -0.96 -2.47
N PHE A 397 19.99 -2.24 -2.07
CA PHE A 397 20.36 -3.35 -2.95
C PHE A 397 19.51 -3.38 -4.22
N ILE A 398 18.20 -3.14 -4.11
CA ILE A 398 17.31 -3.04 -5.26
C ILE A 398 17.73 -1.87 -6.16
N ALA A 399 17.96 -0.69 -5.60
CA ALA A 399 18.36 0.50 -6.35
C ALA A 399 19.70 0.29 -7.07
N LEU A 400 20.70 -0.29 -6.39
CA LEU A 400 22.02 -0.60 -6.96
C LEU A 400 21.95 -1.60 -8.11
N MET A 401 21.16 -2.67 -7.96
CA MET A 401 20.97 -3.63 -9.03
C MET A 401 20.23 -3.01 -10.23
N LYS A 402 19.17 -2.22 -9.99
CA LYS A 402 18.38 -1.58 -11.05
C LYS A 402 19.19 -0.54 -11.82
N VAL A 403 19.94 0.32 -11.15
CA VAL A 403 20.71 1.40 -11.81
C VAL A 403 21.87 0.84 -12.65
N ASN A 404 22.42 -0.32 -12.29
CA ASN A 404 23.53 -0.96 -12.99
C ASN A 404 23.10 -2.01 -14.02
N GLN A 405 21.85 -2.48 -14.01
CA GLN A 405 21.35 -3.48 -14.95
C GLN A 405 21.57 -3.09 -16.44
N PRO A 406 21.29 -1.84 -16.89
CA PRO A 406 21.51 -1.48 -18.30
C PRO A 406 22.97 -1.64 -18.75
N GLY A 407 23.92 -1.47 -17.84
CA GLY A 407 25.35 -1.67 -18.11
C GLY A 407 25.72 -3.12 -18.41
N LEU A 408 25.01 -4.09 -17.81
CA LEU A 408 25.20 -5.52 -18.12
C LEU A 408 24.80 -5.85 -19.56
N LEU A 409 23.71 -5.26 -20.04
CA LEU A 409 23.19 -5.49 -21.40
C LEU A 409 24.07 -4.83 -22.48
N ALA A 410 24.67 -3.68 -22.16
CA ALA A 410 25.63 -3.02 -23.04
C ALA A 410 26.94 -3.83 -23.18
N GLY A 411 27.41 -4.47 -22.11
CA GLY A 411 28.57 -5.37 -22.15
C GLY A 411 28.32 -6.66 -22.95
N ALA A 412 27.10 -7.21 -22.90
CA ALA A 412 26.72 -8.44 -23.62
C ALA A 412 26.61 -8.26 -25.16
N SER A 413 26.42 -7.03 -25.64
CA SER A 413 26.19 -6.70 -27.06
C SER A 413 27.41 -6.13 -27.78
N ALA A 414 28.51 -5.87 -27.07
CA ALA A 414 29.73 -5.32 -27.66
C ALA A 414 30.58 -6.42 -28.31
N LEU A 415 30.73 -6.36 -29.65
CA LEU A 415 31.87 -6.98 -30.34
C LEU A 415 33.18 -6.43 -29.72
N PRO A 416 34.26 -7.23 -29.64
CA PRO A 416 35.52 -6.81 -29.04
C PRO A 416 36.19 -5.75 -29.92
N SER A 417 35.75 -4.51 -29.77
CA SER A 417 36.42 -3.33 -30.32
C SER A 417 37.04 -2.55 -29.17
N VAL A 418 38.18 -1.93 -29.46
CA VAL A 418 39.22 -1.41 -28.56
C VAL A 418 38.76 -0.17 -27.77
N GLY A 419 37.72 -0.33 -26.95
CA GLY A 419 37.28 0.63 -25.95
C GLY A 419 37.12 -0.07 -24.62
N THR A 420 37.69 0.48 -23.56
CA THR A 420 37.63 -0.06 -22.19
C THR A 420 36.18 -0.38 -21.81
N THR A 421 35.83 -1.67 -21.73
CA THR A 421 34.52 -2.12 -21.26
C THR A 421 34.35 -1.61 -19.83
N ASP A 422 33.29 -0.85 -19.57
CA ASP A 422 32.98 -0.37 -18.22
C ASP A 422 32.59 -1.58 -17.35
N VAL A 423 33.54 -2.09 -16.57
CA VAL A 423 33.38 -3.29 -15.73
C VAL A 423 32.63 -2.96 -14.42
N ARG A 424 32.50 -1.67 -14.09
CA ARG A 424 31.96 -1.22 -12.81
C ARG A 424 30.53 -1.69 -12.52
N PRO A 425 29.59 -1.74 -13.49
CA PRO A 425 28.26 -2.32 -13.27
C PRO A 425 28.32 -3.80 -12.86
N ILE A 426 29.24 -4.56 -13.46
CA ILE A 426 29.43 -5.99 -13.17
C ILE A 426 29.95 -6.17 -11.75
N GLU A 427 31.00 -5.44 -11.37
CA GLU A 427 31.59 -5.48 -10.03
C GLU A 427 30.57 -5.08 -8.95
N THR A 428 29.80 -4.01 -9.21
CA THR A 428 28.77 -3.54 -8.29
C THR A 428 27.68 -4.58 -8.09
N ILE A 429 27.14 -5.15 -9.18
CA ILE A 429 26.08 -6.15 -9.08
C ILE A 429 26.57 -7.42 -8.39
N ARG A 430 27.79 -7.89 -8.67
CA ARG A 430 28.40 -9.02 -7.96
C ARG A 430 28.52 -8.75 -6.46
N SER A 431 29.08 -7.59 -6.09
CA SER A 431 29.24 -7.20 -4.68
C SER A 431 27.90 -7.13 -3.93
N VAL A 432 26.86 -6.61 -4.59
CA VAL A 432 25.50 -6.58 -4.02
C VAL A 432 24.93 -8.00 -3.87
N ILE A 433 25.06 -8.86 -4.88
CA ILE A 433 24.61 -10.26 -4.81
C ILE A 433 25.31 -11.00 -3.68
N ASP A 434 26.63 -10.82 -3.52
CA ASP A 434 27.42 -11.42 -2.44
C ASP A 434 26.93 -10.94 -1.07
N SER A 435 26.59 -9.66 -0.96
CA SER A 435 26.02 -9.07 0.26
C SER A 435 24.62 -9.62 0.58
N VAL A 436 23.77 -9.78 -0.43
CA VAL A 436 22.43 -10.40 -0.28
C VAL A 436 22.56 -11.86 0.18
N CYS A 437 23.48 -12.63 -0.42
CA CYS A 437 23.74 -14.01 -0.02
C CYS A 437 24.30 -14.11 1.41
N SER A 438 25.20 -13.20 1.79
CA SER A 438 25.78 -13.15 3.14
C SER A 438 24.72 -12.82 4.20
N ALA A 439 23.82 -11.87 3.89
CA ALA A 439 22.69 -11.55 4.76
C ALA A 439 21.75 -12.76 4.91
N ALA A 440 21.42 -13.43 3.79
CA ALA A 440 20.63 -14.67 3.78
C ALA A 440 21.21 -15.77 4.68
N LEU A 441 22.51 -16.05 4.57
CA LEU A 441 23.18 -17.07 5.39
C LEU A 441 23.17 -16.72 6.88
N THR A 442 23.34 -15.43 7.21
CA THR A 442 23.28 -14.96 8.60
C THR A 442 21.91 -15.24 9.21
N VAL A 443 20.83 -15.04 8.43
CA VAL A 443 19.46 -15.34 8.86
C VAL A 443 19.26 -16.83 9.11
N GLU A 444 19.74 -17.69 8.21
CA GLU A 444 19.65 -19.15 8.36
C GLU A 444 20.41 -19.65 9.61
N GLN A 445 21.62 -19.13 9.86
CA GLN A 445 22.47 -19.56 10.96
C GLN A 445 22.00 -19.07 12.33
N SER A 446 21.26 -17.97 12.39
CA SER A 446 20.82 -17.35 13.64
C SER A 446 19.83 -18.21 14.44
N GLY A 447 19.22 -19.25 13.84
CA GLY A 447 18.29 -20.18 14.51
C GLY A 447 17.01 -19.55 15.07
N LEU A 448 16.91 -18.22 15.06
CA LEU A 448 15.70 -17.45 15.29
C LEU A 448 14.78 -17.73 14.12
N GLY A 449 13.84 -18.66 14.29
CA GLY A 449 12.81 -18.92 13.30
C GLY A 449 12.19 -17.59 12.84
N LEU A 450 11.83 -17.50 11.55
CA LEU A 450 11.27 -16.29 10.91
C LEU A 450 9.92 -15.82 11.47
N SER A 451 9.54 -16.34 12.63
CA SER A 451 8.37 -15.97 13.41
C SER A 451 8.47 -14.55 14.01
N HIS A 452 9.67 -13.95 14.07
CA HIS A 452 9.87 -12.61 14.60
C HIS A 452 10.05 -11.64 13.42
N GLY A 453 9.12 -10.71 13.25
CA GLY A 453 8.92 -9.88 12.05
C GLY A 453 10.02 -8.85 11.73
N GLY A 454 11.30 -9.20 11.86
CA GLY A 454 12.46 -8.35 11.60
C GLY A 454 12.87 -8.23 10.12
N PHE A 455 12.19 -8.93 9.20
CA PHE A 455 12.52 -8.90 7.77
C PHE A 455 11.54 -8.06 6.97
N ALA A 456 12.04 -6.95 6.43
CA ALA A 456 11.28 -6.13 5.49
C ALA A 456 10.98 -6.90 4.18
N PRO A 457 9.80 -6.70 3.57
CA PRO A 457 9.39 -7.41 2.36
C PRO A 457 10.26 -7.07 1.13
N CYS A 458 10.96 -5.93 1.13
CA CYS A 458 11.94 -5.58 0.11
C CYS A 458 13.10 -6.60 0.04
N GLY A 459 13.44 -7.27 1.15
CA GLY A 459 14.47 -8.31 1.17
C GLY A 459 14.11 -9.51 0.29
N ALA A 460 12.83 -9.89 0.25
CA ALA A 460 12.34 -10.94 -0.64
C ALA A 460 12.53 -10.54 -2.11
N PHE A 461 12.18 -9.31 -2.47
CA PHE A 461 12.40 -8.81 -3.84
C PHE A 461 13.89 -8.70 -4.19
N ALA A 462 14.74 -8.27 -3.26
CA ALA A 462 16.18 -8.21 -3.49
C ALA A 462 16.78 -9.61 -3.77
N ALA A 463 16.41 -10.62 -2.98
CA ALA A 463 16.83 -12.00 -3.20
C ALA A 463 16.32 -12.58 -4.53
N TYR A 464 15.03 -12.35 -4.83
CA TYR A 464 14.40 -12.70 -6.09
C TYR A 464 15.14 -12.10 -7.29
N TYR A 465 15.39 -10.79 -7.27
CA TYR A 465 15.97 -10.09 -8.39
C TYR A 465 17.45 -10.44 -8.58
N ALA A 466 18.20 -10.62 -7.49
CA ALA A 466 19.55 -11.16 -7.51
C ALA A 466 19.59 -12.56 -8.18
N ALA A 467 18.66 -13.45 -7.83
CA ALA A 467 18.58 -14.78 -8.44
C ALA A 467 18.29 -14.69 -9.94
N LEU A 468 17.38 -13.82 -10.38
CA LEU A 468 17.12 -13.61 -11.81
C LEU A 468 18.34 -13.07 -12.57
N LEU A 469 19.10 -12.15 -11.97
CA LEU A 469 20.33 -11.64 -12.58
C LEU A 469 21.39 -12.76 -12.72
N LEU A 470 21.55 -13.61 -11.70
CA LEU A 470 22.45 -14.77 -11.74
C LEU A 470 22.01 -15.79 -12.80
N ILE A 471 20.72 -16.13 -12.87
CA ILE A 471 20.19 -17.08 -13.88
C ILE A 471 20.41 -16.54 -15.30
N SER A 472 20.24 -15.23 -15.49
CA SER A 472 20.32 -14.60 -16.81
C SER A 472 21.76 -14.31 -17.26
N HIS A 473 22.65 -13.99 -16.32
CA HIS A 473 23.95 -13.39 -16.62
C HIS A 473 25.14 -13.99 -15.85
N GLY A 474 24.92 -15.01 -15.00
CA GLY A 474 25.90 -15.56 -14.05
C GLY A 474 27.20 -16.02 -14.70
N ASP A 475 27.14 -16.97 -15.62
CA ASP A 475 28.32 -17.52 -16.30
C ASP A 475 28.85 -16.59 -17.42
N GLY A 476 27.93 -15.94 -18.14
CA GLY A 476 28.26 -15.13 -19.31
C GLY A 476 28.88 -13.76 -19.01
N VAL A 477 28.12 -12.87 -18.37
CA VAL A 477 28.51 -11.44 -18.20
C VAL A 477 29.09 -11.18 -16.81
N LEU A 478 28.57 -11.84 -15.78
CA LEU A 478 29.04 -11.68 -14.41
C LEU A 478 30.31 -12.50 -14.13
N HIS A 479 30.62 -13.51 -14.95
CA HIS A 479 31.74 -14.43 -14.74
C HIS A 479 31.79 -14.98 -13.31
N ASP A 480 30.63 -15.37 -12.79
CA ASP A 480 30.46 -15.93 -11.46
C ASP A 480 30.38 -17.45 -11.57
N SER A 481 31.45 -18.15 -11.21
CA SER A 481 31.53 -19.62 -11.26
C SER A 481 30.59 -20.31 -10.27
N GLU A 482 30.15 -19.61 -9.23
CA GLU A 482 29.31 -20.14 -8.15
C GLU A 482 27.85 -19.68 -8.29
N TRP A 483 27.46 -19.12 -9.45
CA TRP A 483 26.14 -18.54 -9.67
C TRP A 483 24.99 -19.50 -9.30
N LEU A 484 25.13 -20.80 -9.64
CA LEU A 484 24.11 -21.80 -9.34
C LEU A 484 23.98 -22.06 -7.83
N LEU A 485 25.09 -22.11 -7.10
CA LEU A 485 25.09 -22.27 -5.65
C LEU A 485 24.44 -21.06 -4.96
N LYS A 486 24.74 -19.86 -5.45
CA LYS A 486 24.11 -18.61 -4.96
C LYS A 486 22.61 -18.60 -5.24
N VAL A 487 22.16 -19.01 -6.43
CA VAL A 487 20.72 -19.14 -6.75
C VAL A 487 20.03 -20.11 -5.79
N GLU A 488 20.62 -21.27 -5.51
CA GLU A 488 20.05 -22.22 -4.55
C GLU A 488 20.00 -21.66 -3.12
N SER A 489 21.00 -20.89 -2.69
CA SER A 489 20.97 -20.18 -1.40
C SER A 489 19.85 -19.14 -1.33
N LEU A 490 19.66 -18.36 -2.40
CA LEU A 490 18.62 -17.35 -2.48
C LEU A 490 17.21 -17.98 -2.50
N LYS A 491 17.06 -19.14 -3.16
CA LYS A 491 15.80 -19.91 -3.11
C LYS A 491 15.43 -20.34 -1.69
N LYS A 492 16.38 -20.89 -0.93
CA LYS A 492 16.15 -21.24 0.48
C LYS A 492 15.74 -20.04 1.32
N THR A 493 16.34 -18.88 1.05
CA THR A 493 15.96 -17.62 1.70
C THR A 493 14.52 -17.22 1.35
N LEU A 494 14.11 -17.36 0.10
CA LEU A 494 12.73 -17.08 -0.31
C LEU A 494 11.74 -18.07 0.33
N GLU A 495 12.05 -19.37 0.35
CA GLU A 495 11.25 -20.41 1.03
C GLU A 495 11.02 -20.09 2.51
N SER A 496 12.09 -19.64 3.16
CA SER A 496 12.11 -19.16 4.53
C SER A 496 11.21 -17.93 4.71
N LEU A 497 11.29 -16.96 3.80
CA LEU A 497 10.45 -15.75 3.81
C LEU A 497 8.97 -16.03 3.48
N CYS A 498 8.61 -17.13 2.81
CA CYS A 498 7.22 -17.52 2.57
C CYS A 498 6.41 -17.67 3.87
N GLY A 499 7.07 -18.11 4.95
CA GLY A 499 6.46 -18.20 6.28
C GLY A 499 6.04 -16.85 6.87
N ARG A 500 6.46 -15.73 6.25
CA ARG A 500 6.16 -14.37 6.67
C ARG A 500 5.44 -13.54 5.61
N TRP A 501 5.82 -13.66 4.34
CA TRP A 501 5.30 -12.86 3.23
C TRP A 501 4.90 -13.77 2.07
N THR A 502 3.61 -13.80 1.71
CA THR A 502 3.11 -14.61 0.59
C THR A 502 3.70 -14.18 -0.76
N ILE A 503 4.15 -12.93 -0.91
CA ILE A 503 4.83 -12.48 -2.14
C ILE A 503 6.12 -13.27 -2.41
N ALA A 504 6.81 -13.76 -1.37
CA ALA A 504 8.00 -14.57 -1.52
C ALA A 504 7.71 -15.90 -2.25
N GLU A 505 6.51 -16.47 -2.09
CA GLU A 505 6.10 -17.68 -2.81
C GLU A 505 6.03 -17.43 -4.32
N LYS A 506 5.46 -16.30 -4.74
CA LYS A 506 5.40 -15.93 -6.18
C LYS A 506 6.78 -15.69 -6.77
N TYR A 507 7.66 -15.07 -5.99
CA TYR A 507 9.05 -14.86 -6.40
C TYR A 507 9.82 -16.17 -6.51
N LEU A 508 9.65 -17.08 -5.55
CA LEU A 508 10.26 -18.40 -5.58
C LEU A 508 9.78 -19.22 -6.79
N GLU A 509 8.47 -19.22 -7.08
CA GLU A 509 7.89 -19.87 -8.25
C GLU A 509 8.52 -19.33 -9.54
N SER A 510 8.63 -18.01 -9.65
CA SER A 510 9.25 -17.35 -10.81
C SER A 510 10.73 -17.72 -10.99
N VAL A 511 11.49 -17.80 -9.89
CA VAL A 511 12.90 -18.24 -9.90
C VAL A 511 13.01 -19.70 -10.33
N ASN A 512 12.14 -20.59 -9.83
CA ASN A 512 12.12 -22.00 -10.21
C ASN A 512 11.85 -22.18 -11.70
N ILE A 513 10.88 -21.45 -12.25
CA ILE A 513 10.57 -21.47 -13.68
C ILE A 513 11.77 -20.97 -14.50
N ALA A 514 12.35 -19.82 -14.13
CA ALA A 514 13.50 -19.25 -14.83
C ALA A 514 14.72 -20.19 -14.80
N LEU A 515 15.01 -20.81 -13.66
CA LEU A 515 16.13 -21.74 -13.50
C LEU A 515 15.91 -23.02 -14.31
N SER A 516 14.70 -23.60 -14.25
CA SER A 516 14.36 -24.79 -15.04
C SER A 516 14.49 -24.53 -16.54
N ASN A 517 14.05 -23.37 -17.01
CA ASN A 517 14.18 -22.98 -18.42
C ASN A 517 15.65 -22.82 -18.82
N ARG A 518 16.47 -22.18 -17.97
CA ARG A 518 17.91 -22.01 -18.22
C ARG A 518 18.62 -23.37 -18.29
N LEU A 519 18.40 -24.26 -17.32
CA LEU A 519 19.04 -25.58 -17.28
C LEU A 519 18.54 -26.54 -18.38
N GLY A 520 17.25 -26.51 -18.70
CA GLY A 520 16.67 -27.31 -19.78
C GLY A 520 17.24 -26.92 -21.15
N GLY A 521 17.57 -25.65 -21.35
CA GLY A 521 18.24 -25.15 -22.55
C GLY A 521 19.70 -25.60 -22.73
N TYR A 522 20.35 -26.18 -21.72
CA TYR A 522 21.68 -26.80 -21.85
C TYR A 522 21.63 -28.28 -22.26
N VAL A 523 20.43 -28.90 -22.25
CA VAL A 523 20.22 -30.33 -22.54
C VAL A 523 19.71 -30.56 -23.98
N ALA A 524 19.37 -29.49 -24.71
CA ALA A 524 19.06 -29.50 -26.14
C ALA A 524 20.24 -28.93 -26.95
#